data_AF-A0A081D294-F1
#
_entry.id   AF-A0A081D294-F1
#
_cell.length_a   1.000
_cell.length_b   1.000
_cell.length_c   1.000
_cell.angle_alpha   90.00
_cell.angle_beta   90.00
_cell.angle_gamma   90.00
#
_symmetry.space_group_name_H-M   'P 1'
#
loop_
_entity.id
_entity.type
_entity.pdbx_description
1 polymer ?
#
loop_
_entity_poly.entity_id
_entity_poly.type
_entity_poly.pdbx_seq_one_letter_code
_entity_poly.pdbx_strand_id
1 'polypeptide(L)'
;MSELDINNITKDYGASRALHPVSISVERGEFVTILGPSGCGKSTLLRILMGISEPSSGEIWLGGKRIDQAPPEARDIAMVFQSYALFPHMSVAKNLGFGLRMKNVPKDERIRRIAHALEICNLTALVDRMPRQLSGGQQQRVALARAIVMQPSLLLFDEPLSNLDAKLRDTLRHELTELHKRIGATSIYVTHDQAEAMAMSDRIVVMNAGRVVEIGTPLELYRAPKHAFTAGFLGQTNLLPVKTDGTEEACLPWGQLVTLDGRAAGPAQISVRPENIVIAADAKGAGTVSAVSFMGPNALYTVEIGKEQIRINQSGAVCLINVGSRVSVQFPGLVHLLDDQPVKEAA
;
A
#
# COMPACT_ATOMS: atom_id res chain seq x y z
N MET A 1 1.99 16.74 -15.16
CA MET A 1 2.51 17.73 -14.19
C MET A 1 2.06 17.28 -12.80
N SER A 2 2.95 17.34 -11.82
CA SER A 2 2.65 16.99 -10.43
C SER A 2 1.55 17.91 -9.87
N GLU A 3 0.58 17.33 -9.18
CA GLU A 3 -0.40 18.07 -8.38
C GLU A 3 0.14 18.26 -6.95
N LEU A 4 0.90 17.31 -6.41
CA LEU A 4 1.56 17.41 -5.11
C LEU A 4 3.04 17.04 -5.23
N ASP A 5 3.90 17.90 -4.67
CA ASP A 5 5.32 17.62 -4.48
C ASP A 5 5.70 17.82 -3.01
N ILE A 6 6.25 16.77 -2.41
CA ILE A 6 6.84 16.75 -1.09
C ILE A 6 8.34 16.71 -1.31
N ASN A 7 9.07 17.73 -0.85
CA ASN A 7 10.51 17.85 -1.11
C ASN A 7 11.30 17.84 0.21
N ASN A 8 12.02 16.74 0.44
CA ASN A 8 12.94 16.56 1.57
C ASN A 8 12.31 16.91 2.93
N ILE A 9 11.04 16.55 3.11
CA ILE A 9 10.34 16.80 4.38
C ILE A 9 10.99 15.97 5.46
N THR A 10 11.40 16.61 6.54
CA THR A 10 11.90 15.96 7.75
C THR A 10 11.01 16.29 8.94
N LYS A 11 11.06 15.44 9.97
CA LYS A 11 10.39 15.71 11.24
C LYS A 11 11.16 15.14 12.40
N ASP A 12 11.53 16.03 13.31
CA ASP A 12 12.18 15.72 14.57
C ASP A 12 11.22 16.04 15.74
N TYR A 13 11.19 15.16 16.74
CA TYR A 13 10.52 15.34 18.03
C TYR A 13 11.58 15.28 19.13
N GLY A 14 12.09 16.45 19.52
CA GLY A 14 13.25 16.53 20.41
C GLY A 14 14.47 15.87 19.76
N ALA A 15 15.04 14.86 20.43
CA ALA A 15 16.19 14.10 19.92
C ALA A 15 15.82 12.97 18.95
N SER A 16 14.53 12.65 18.79
CA SER A 16 14.08 11.53 17.94
C SER A 16 13.65 12.01 16.57
N ARG A 17 14.25 11.46 15.51
CA ARG A 17 13.86 11.73 14.12
C ARG A 17 12.74 10.79 13.70
N ALA A 18 11.54 11.33 13.52
CA ALA A 18 10.38 10.58 13.05
C ALA A 18 10.33 10.45 11.52
N LEU A 19 10.79 11.47 10.79
CA LEU A 19 10.94 11.44 9.34
C LEU A 19 12.35 11.88 8.95
N HIS A 20 13.06 10.99 8.26
CA HIS A 20 14.21 11.35 7.45
C HIS A 20 13.74 12.12 6.20
N PRO A 21 14.63 12.72 5.39
CA PRO A 21 14.20 13.45 4.19
C PRO A 21 13.31 12.57 3.31
N VAL A 22 12.02 12.89 3.26
CA VAL A 22 11.01 12.24 2.43
C VAL A 22 10.74 13.13 1.23
N SER A 23 10.87 12.54 0.03
CA SER A 23 10.50 13.19 -1.22
C SER A 23 9.53 12.31 -2.01
N ILE A 24 8.38 12.87 -2.38
CA ILE A 24 7.30 12.17 -3.07
C ILE A 24 6.64 13.16 -4.04
N SER A 25 6.49 12.76 -5.30
CA SER A 25 5.67 13.48 -6.28
C SER A 25 4.44 12.66 -6.64
N VAL A 26 3.30 13.34 -6.75
CA VAL A 26 2.00 12.77 -7.10
C VAL A 26 1.41 13.55 -8.27
N GLU A 27 1.04 12.84 -9.33
CA GLU A 27 0.42 13.39 -10.51
C GLU A 27 -1.07 13.69 -10.29
N ARG A 28 -1.61 14.62 -11.09
CA ARG A 28 -3.04 14.94 -11.02
C ARG A 28 -3.89 13.69 -11.33
N GLY A 29 -4.82 13.37 -10.43
CA GLY A 29 -5.72 12.22 -10.57
C GLY A 29 -5.11 10.87 -10.14
N GLU A 30 -3.83 10.86 -9.75
CA GLU A 30 -3.14 9.65 -9.30
C GLU A 30 -3.65 9.20 -7.92
N PHE A 31 -3.80 7.89 -7.74
CA PHE A 31 -4.04 7.25 -6.46
C PHE A 31 -2.72 6.69 -5.90
N VAL A 32 -2.11 7.41 -4.96
CA VAL A 32 -0.85 7.00 -4.33
C VAL A 32 -1.09 6.44 -2.94
N THR A 33 -0.63 5.22 -2.68
CA THR A 33 -0.70 4.64 -1.35
C THR A 33 0.64 4.75 -0.61
N ILE A 34 0.62 5.29 0.60
CA ILE A 34 1.74 5.22 1.54
C ILE A 34 1.56 3.98 2.40
N LEU A 35 2.46 3.02 2.22
CA LEU A 35 2.41 1.72 2.89
C LEU A 35 3.66 1.53 3.75
N GLY A 36 3.50 0.94 4.93
CA GLY A 36 4.64 0.58 5.77
C GLY A 36 4.22 0.06 7.14
N PRO A 37 5.15 -0.46 7.95
CA PRO A 37 4.86 -0.96 9.28
C PRO A 37 4.30 0.11 10.22
N SER A 38 3.71 -0.32 11.34
CA SER A 38 3.34 0.59 12.42
C SER A 38 4.56 1.37 12.90
N GLY A 39 4.39 2.69 13.08
CA GLY A 39 5.48 3.57 13.53
C GLY A 39 6.48 4.02 12.46
N CYS A 40 6.32 3.65 11.18
CA CYS A 40 7.27 4.08 10.13
C CYS A 40 7.13 5.54 9.68
N GLY A 41 6.23 6.33 10.28
CA GLY A 41 6.09 7.77 10.02
C GLY A 41 4.91 8.18 9.12
N LYS A 42 4.06 7.24 8.66
CA LYS A 42 2.91 7.54 7.77
C LYS A 42 1.96 8.60 8.34
N SER A 43 1.48 8.39 9.56
CA SER A 43 0.56 9.34 10.22
C SER A 43 1.25 10.68 10.54
N THR A 44 2.56 10.68 10.78
CA THR A 44 3.35 11.92 10.93
C THR A 44 3.36 12.71 9.63
N LEU A 45 3.66 12.05 8.51
CA LEU A 45 3.63 12.67 7.18
C LEU A 45 2.23 13.18 6.84
N LEU A 46 1.18 12.41 7.16
CA LEU A 46 -0.21 12.81 6.92
C LEU A 46 -0.61 14.04 7.75
N ARG A 47 -0.20 14.11 9.02
CA ARG A 47 -0.41 15.29 9.88
C ARG A 47 0.33 16.52 9.37
N ILE A 48 1.52 16.33 8.80
CA ILE A 48 2.27 17.39 8.15
C ILE A 48 1.54 17.88 6.89
N LEU A 49 1.04 16.99 6.04
CA LEU A 49 0.26 17.35 4.85
C LEU A 49 -1.02 18.12 5.23
N MET A 50 -1.72 17.71 6.29
CA MET A 50 -2.90 18.40 6.81
C MET A 50 -2.61 19.75 7.49
N GLY A 51 -1.35 20.08 7.77
CA GLY A 51 -0.99 21.29 8.53
C GLY A 51 -1.26 21.20 10.03
N ILE A 52 -1.52 20.00 10.54
CA ILE A 52 -1.70 19.74 11.99
C ILE A 52 -0.33 19.70 12.69
N SER A 53 0.74 19.43 11.96
CA SER A 53 2.10 19.42 12.48
C SER A 53 3.04 20.10 11.49
N GLU A 54 3.89 20.99 11.97
CA GLU A 54 4.88 21.66 11.11
C GLU A 54 6.03 20.70 10.78
N PRO A 55 6.55 20.68 9.55
CA PRO A 55 7.78 19.97 9.24
C PRO A 55 8.99 20.63 9.91
N SER A 56 10.04 19.85 10.20
CA SER A 56 11.30 20.40 10.71
C SER A 56 12.15 21.06 9.62
N SER A 57 12.08 20.52 8.40
CA SER A 57 12.68 21.10 7.19
C SER A 57 11.96 20.57 5.95
N GLY A 58 12.28 21.12 4.79
CA GLY A 58 11.69 20.74 3.51
C GLY A 58 10.52 21.65 3.14
N GLU A 59 9.84 21.31 2.06
CA GLU A 59 8.72 22.10 1.53
C GLU A 59 7.67 21.19 0.88
N ILE A 60 6.44 21.69 0.81
CA ILE A 60 5.30 20.99 0.22
C ILE A 60 4.65 21.93 -0.77
N TRP A 61 4.47 21.48 -2.00
CA TRP A 61 3.79 22.19 -3.07
C TRP A 61 2.53 21.45 -3.47
N LEU A 62 1.41 22.17 -3.57
CA LEU A 62 0.12 21.64 -4.02
C LEU A 62 -0.44 22.56 -5.11
N GLY A 63 -0.69 22.02 -6.30
CA GLY A 63 -1.18 22.79 -7.45
C GLY A 63 -0.28 23.99 -7.80
N GLY A 64 1.03 23.84 -7.64
CA GLY A 64 2.02 24.90 -7.85
C GLY A 64 2.12 25.95 -6.74
N LYS A 65 1.39 25.80 -5.63
CA LYS A 65 1.48 26.68 -4.46
C LYS A 65 2.20 26.00 -3.32
N ARG A 66 3.14 26.71 -2.68
CA ARG A 66 3.81 26.23 -1.48
C ARG A 66 2.87 26.30 -0.26
N ILE A 67 2.68 25.18 0.44
CA ILE A 67 1.67 25.03 1.52
C ILE A 67 2.24 24.55 2.86
N ASP A 68 3.54 24.27 2.99
CA ASP A 68 4.14 23.74 4.23
C ASP A 68 3.91 24.64 5.46
N GLN A 69 3.81 25.97 5.26
CA GLN A 69 3.53 26.97 6.29
C GLN A 69 2.05 27.39 6.35
N ALA A 70 1.21 26.91 5.43
CA ALA A 70 -0.20 27.26 5.41
C ALA A 70 -0.94 26.55 6.58
N PRO A 71 -1.87 27.24 7.27
CA PRO A 71 -2.71 26.60 8.27
C PRO A 71 -3.67 25.58 7.61
N PRO A 72 -4.18 24.57 8.35
CA PRO A 72 -5.02 23.51 7.80
C PRO A 72 -6.17 23.98 6.90
N GLU A 73 -6.90 25.02 7.30
CA GLU A 73 -8.05 25.57 6.58
C GLU A 73 -7.70 26.26 5.25
N ALA A 74 -6.44 26.67 5.10
CA ALA A 74 -5.92 27.28 3.88
C ALA A 74 -5.30 26.25 2.92
N ARG A 75 -5.22 24.98 3.33
CA ARG A 75 -4.78 23.88 2.46
C ARG A 75 -5.97 23.36 1.70
N ASP A 76 -5.83 23.23 0.38
CA ASP A 76 -6.90 22.73 -0.49
C ASP A 76 -6.98 21.20 -0.48
N ILE A 77 -7.13 20.66 0.74
CA ILE A 77 -7.05 19.24 1.06
C ILE A 77 -8.33 18.85 1.83
N ALA A 78 -8.90 17.69 1.50
CA ALA A 78 -9.95 17.10 2.33
C ALA A 78 -9.54 15.73 2.87
N MET A 79 -9.96 15.46 4.11
CA MET A 79 -9.54 14.30 4.88
C MET A 79 -10.70 13.32 5.10
N VAL A 80 -10.45 12.04 4.85
CA VAL A 80 -11.33 10.91 5.18
C VAL A 80 -10.66 10.09 6.30
N PHE A 81 -11.21 10.22 7.50
CA PHE A 81 -10.66 9.60 8.72
C PHE A 81 -11.07 8.13 8.87
N GLN A 82 -10.24 7.34 9.54
CA GLN A 82 -10.49 5.95 9.93
C GLN A 82 -11.84 5.73 10.63
N SER A 83 -12.24 6.63 11.54
CA SER A 83 -13.52 6.54 12.28
C SER A 83 -14.66 7.29 11.59
N TYR A 84 -14.49 7.71 10.34
CA TYR A 84 -15.37 8.54 9.52
C TYR A 84 -15.60 9.97 10.05
N ALA A 85 -15.43 10.18 11.37
CA ALA A 85 -15.58 11.45 12.07
C ALA A 85 -16.88 12.20 11.71
N LEU A 86 -17.97 11.47 11.49
CA LEU A 86 -19.27 12.06 11.16
C LEU A 86 -19.85 12.80 12.37
N PHE A 87 -20.55 13.90 12.14
CA PHE A 87 -21.26 14.61 13.20
C PHE A 87 -22.52 13.81 13.57
N PRO A 88 -22.57 13.17 14.75
CA PRO A 88 -23.63 12.21 15.09
C PRO A 88 -25.01 12.87 15.25
N HIS A 89 -25.02 14.17 15.50
CA HIS A 89 -26.20 15.02 15.71
C HIS A 89 -26.66 15.74 14.43
N MET A 90 -26.06 15.42 13.26
CA MET A 90 -26.43 15.98 11.97
C MET A 90 -26.88 14.87 11.00
N SER A 91 -27.85 15.16 10.13
CA SER A 91 -28.23 14.24 9.05
C SER A 91 -27.13 14.17 7.97
N VAL A 92 -27.24 13.25 7.01
CA VAL A 92 -26.33 13.16 5.87
C VAL A 92 -26.22 14.51 5.15
N ALA A 93 -27.33 15.14 4.74
CA ALA A 93 -27.30 16.46 4.11
C ALA A 93 -26.59 17.52 4.94
N LYS A 94 -26.80 17.52 6.26
CA LYS A 94 -26.16 18.48 7.18
C LYS A 94 -24.66 18.22 7.32
N ASN A 95 -24.25 16.95 7.36
CA ASN A 95 -22.84 16.56 7.37
C ASN A 95 -22.11 17.07 6.12
N LEU A 96 -22.68 16.85 4.93
CA LEU A 96 -22.11 17.32 3.67
C LEU A 96 -22.12 18.86 3.58
N GLY A 97 -23.20 19.51 4.02
CA GLY A 97 -23.34 20.97 3.93
C GLY A 97 -22.55 21.78 4.96
N PHE A 98 -21.99 21.15 6.00
CA PHE A 98 -21.34 21.86 7.10
C PHE A 98 -20.11 22.67 6.64
N GLY A 99 -19.15 22.04 5.97
CA GLY A 99 -17.92 22.71 5.51
C GLY A 99 -18.20 23.84 4.51
N LEU A 100 -19.18 23.64 3.62
CA LEU A 100 -19.62 24.66 2.65
C LEU A 100 -20.22 25.89 3.33
N ARG A 101 -20.95 25.72 4.45
CA ARG A 101 -21.47 26.85 5.24
C ARG A 101 -20.34 27.60 5.93
N MET A 102 -19.36 26.90 6.49
CA MET A 102 -18.19 27.53 7.13
C MET A 102 -17.33 28.32 6.14
N LYS A 103 -17.21 27.85 4.89
CA LYS A 103 -16.56 28.60 3.79
C LYS A 103 -17.45 29.67 3.14
N ASN A 104 -18.63 29.96 3.69
CA ASN A 104 -19.60 30.93 3.15
C ASN A 104 -19.95 30.70 1.67
N VAL A 105 -19.98 29.44 1.21
CA VAL A 105 -20.35 29.10 -0.16
C VAL A 105 -21.82 29.48 -0.41
N PRO A 106 -22.14 30.14 -1.54
CA PRO A 106 -23.50 30.54 -1.89
C PRO A 106 -24.50 29.38 -1.79
N LYS A 107 -25.74 29.69 -1.38
CA LYS A 107 -26.77 28.68 -1.11
C LYS A 107 -27.03 27.76 -2.31
N ASP A 108 -27.15 28.32 -3.50
CA ASP A 108 -27.47 27.56 -4.71
C ASP A 108 -26.32 26.65 -5.11
N GLU A 109 -25.09 27.13 -5.00
CA GLU A 109 -23.90 26.33 -5.24
C GLU A 109 -23.78 25.19 -4.22
N ARG A 110 -24.06 25.46 -2.95
CA ARG A 110 -24.08 24.43 -1.91
C ARG A 110 -25.10 23.34 -2.22
N ILE A 111 -26.30 23.69 -2.67
CA ILE A 111 -27.33 22.72 -3.04
C ILE A 111 -26.85 21.85 -4.21
N ARG A 112 -26.27 22.45 -5.26
CA ARG A 112 -25.75 21.72 -6.42
C ARG A 112 -24.62 20.77 -6.03
N ARG A 113 -23.62 21.24 -5.27
CA ARG A 113 -22.48 20.41 -4.85
C ARG A 113 -22.94 19.25 -3.95
N ILE A 114 -23.86 19.49 -3.01
CA ILE A 114 -24.43 18.43 -2.15
C ILE A 114 -25.18 17.40 -3.00
N ALA A 115 -26.05 17.83 -3.93
CA ALA A 115 -26.79 16.91 -4.79
C ALA A 115 -25.85 16.03 -5.61
N HIS A 116 -24.82 16.62 -6.21
CA HIS A 116 -23.81 15.89 -6.97
C HIS A 116 -23.05 14.86 -6.12
N ALA A 117 -22.62 15.24 -4.91
CA ALA A 117 -21.93 14.34 -4.00
C ALA A 117 -22.84 13.19 -3.51
N LEU A 118 -24.13 13.45 -3.29
CA LEU A 118 -25.10 12.42 -2.94
C LEU A 118 -25.31 11.43 -4.07
N GLU A 119 -25.36 11.90 -5.32
CA GLU A 119 -25.52 11.06 -6.50
C GLU A 119 -24.30 10.16 -6.73
N ILE A 120 -23.10 10.74 -6.79
CA ILE A 120 -21.86 9.98 -7.02
C ILE A 120 -21.68 8.90 -5.94
N CYS A 121 -21.96 9.23 -4.68
CA CYS A 121 -21.80 8.29 -3.56
C CYS A 121 -23.03 7.39 -3.33
N ASN A 122 -24.05 7.42 -4.21
CA ASN A 122 -25.28 6.62 -4.06
C ASN A 122 -25.97 6.80 -2.68
N LEU A 123 -26.10 8.04 -2.22
CA LEU A 123 -26.66 8.43 -0.92
C LEU A 123 -28.00 9.17 -1.02
N THR A 124 -28.53 9.40 -2.21
CA THR A 124 -29.75 10.19 -2.45
C THR A 124 -30.93 9.76 -1.58
N ALA A 125 -31.18 8.45 -1.45
CA ALA A 125 -32.27 7.90 -0.62
C ALA A 125 -32.02 8.00 0.90
N LEU A 126 -30.82 8.37 1.32
CA LEU A 126 -30.36 8.39 2.71
C LEU A 126 -30.11 9.82 3.24
N VAL A 127 -30.46 10.84 2.45
CA VAL A 127 -30.14 12.26 2.70
C VAL A 127 -30.57 12.79 4.08
N ASP A 128 -31.70 12.30 4.60
CA ASP A 128 -32.25 12.73 5.90
C ASP A 128 -31.87 11.82 7.07
N ARG A 129 -31.17 10.71 6.80
CA ARG A 129 -30.74 9.78 7.85
C ARG A 129 -29.65 10.38 8.72
N MET A 130 -29.65 9.98 9.98
CA MET A 130 -28.58 10.26 10.95
C MET A 130 -27.52 9.15 10.87
N PRO A 131 -26.24 9.41 11.22
CA PRO A 131 -25.17 8.41 11.15
C PRO A 131 -25.50 7.08 11.85
N ARG A 132 -26.17 7.14 13.01
CA ARG A 132 -26.61 5.94 13.76
C ARG A 132 -27.62 5.05 13.03
N GLN A 133 -28.24 5.53 11.95
CA GLN A 133 -29.22 4.80 11.13
C GLN A 133 -28.58 4.20 9.87
N LEU A 134 -27.26 4.33 9.71
CA LEU A 134 -26.51 3.90 8.54
C LEU A 134 -25.61 2.72 8.90
N SER A 135 -25.45 1.79 7.96
CA SER A 135 -24.41 0.76 8.02
C SER A 135 -23.00 1.36 7.93
N GLY A 136 -21.97 0.60 8.28
CA GLY A 136 -20.57 1.05 8.21
C GLY A 136 -20.17 1.54 6.81
N GLY A 137 -20.50 0.79 5.75
CA GLY A 137 -20.23 1.20 4.37
C GLY A 137 -20.98 2.47 3.96
N GLN A 138 -22.23 2.64 4.42
CA GLN A 138 -22.98 3.88 4.19
C GLN A 138 -22.35 5.07 4.92
N GLN A 139 -21.89 4.89 6.17
CA GLN A 139 -21.17 5.95 6.89
C GLN A 139 -19.86 6.35 6.19
N GLN A 140 -19.11 5.37 5.66
CA GLN A 140 -17.91 5.65 4.88
C GLN A 140 -18.24 6.47 3.62
N ARG A 141 -19.28 6.09 2.87
CA ARG A 141 -19.74 6.85 1.70
C ARG A 141 -20.14 8.28 2.08
N VAL A 142 -20.76 8.49 3.25
CA VAL A 142 -21.07 9.84 3.76
C VAL A 142 -19.80 10.63 4.08
N ALA A 143 -18.80 10.00 4.70
CA ALA A 143 -17.51 10.65 4.99
C ALA A 143 -16.78 11.05 3.70
N LEU A 144 -16.80 10.18 2.70
CA LEU A 144 -16.24 10.45 1.38
C LEU A 144 -17.02 11.56 0.66
N ALA A 145 -18.36 11.49 0.66
CA ALA A 145 -19.20 12.55 0.07
C ALA A 145 -18.94 13.91 0.73
N ARG A 146 -18.72 13.94 2.05
CA ARG A 146 -18.35 15.16 2.78
C ARG A 146 -16.99 15.71 2.34
N ALA A 147 -16.03 14.86 1.99
CA ALA A 147 -14.75 15.31 1.45
C ALA A 147 -14.90 15.84 0.01
N ILE A 148 -15.61 15.11 -0.85
CA ILE A 148 -15.81 15.44 -2.28
C ILE A 148 -16.59 16.74 -2.45
N VAL A 149 -17.58 17.02 -1.60
CA VAL A 149 -18.42 18.21 -1.73
C VAL A 149 -17.60 19.51 -1.66
N MET A 150 -16.42 19.46 -1.04
CA MET A 150 -15.49 20.58 -0.94
C MET A 150 -14.70 20.82 -2.23
N GLN A 151 -14.68 19.85 -3.14
CA GLN A 151 -13.89 19.84 -4.38
C GLN A 151 -12.41 20.16 -4.16
N PRO A 152 -11.71 19.42 -3.28
CA PRO A 152 -10.30 19.69 -2.97
C PRO A 152 -9.38 19.29 -4.13
N SER A 153 -8.20 19.91 -4.22
CA SER A 153 -7.11 19.44 -5.08
C SER A 153 -6.57 18.07 -4.66
N LEU A 154 -6.61 17.76 -3.35
CA LEU A 154 -6.07 16.51 -2.81
C LEU A 154 -7.03 15.87 -1.79
N LEU A 155 -7.30 14.58 -1.96
CA LEU A 155 -7.97 13.73 -0.99
C LEU A 155 -6.95 12.93 -0.19
N LEU A 156 -7.10 12.95 1.13
CA LEU A 156 -6.29 12.17 2.05
C LEU A 156 -7.16 11.12 2.74
N PHE A 157 -6.67 9.88 2.80
CA PHE A 157 -7.32 8.77 3.50
C PHE A 157 -6.38 8.22 4.58
N ASP A 158 -6.86 8.13 5.82
CA ASP A 158 -6.12 7.53 6.95
C ASP A 158 -6.79 6.23 7.36
N GLU A 159 -6.23 5.11 6.89
CA GLU A 159 -6.69 3.74 7.18
C GLU A 159 -8.22 3.56 7.14
N PRO A 160 -8.94 4.04 6.11
CA PRO A 160 -10.39 4.15 6.14
C PRO A 160 -11.13 2.79 6.19
N LEU A 161 -10.42 1.69 5.98
CA LEU A 161 -10.96 0.33 5.90
C LEU A 161 -10.49 -0.60 7.05
N SER A 162 -9.60 -0.14 7.94
CA SER A 162 -8.92 -1.02 8.91
C SER A 162 -9.83 -1.64 9.97
N ASN A 163 -10.94 -0.97 10.32
CA ASN A 163 -11.88 -1.41 11.36
C ASN A 163 -13.01 -2.31 10.85
N LEU A 164 -12.94 -2.77 9.60
CA LEU A 164 -14.01 -3.54 8.95
C LEU A 164 -13.66 -5.02 8.82
N ASP A 165 -14.67 -5.87 8.84
CA ASP A 165 -14.51 -7.30 8.55
C ASP A 165 -14.04 -7.54 7.11
N ALA A 166 -13.44 -8.70 6.85
CA ALA A 166 -12.79 -8.99 5.57
C ALA A 166 -13.73 -8.89 4.35
N LYS A 167 -14.99 -9.33 4.48
CA LYS A 167 -15.94 -9.35 3.35
C LYS A 167 -16.40 -7.94 3.00
N LEU A 168 -16.74 -7.15 4.02
CA LEU A 168 -17.13 -5.76 3.84
C LEU A 168 -15.95 -4.93 3.33
N ARG A 169 -14.74 -5.18 3.84
CA ARG A 169 -13.49 -4.52 3.40
C ARG A 169 -13.25 -4.72 1.91
N ASP A 170 -13.35 -5.95 1.41
CA ASP A 170 -13.13 -6.26 0.00
C ASP A 170 -14.13 -5.55 -0.92
N THR A 171 -15.40 -5.55 -0.51
CA THR A 171 -16.47 -4.84 -1.24
C THR A 171 -16.18 -3.34 -1.31
N LEU A 172 -15.85 -2.73 -0.17
CA LEU A 172 -15.60 -1.28 -0.09
C LEU A 172 -14.31 -0.85 -0.78
N ARG A 173 -13.30 -1.73 -0.83
CA ARG A 173 -12.07 -1.50 -1.58
C ARG A 173 -12.37 -1.30 -3.07
N HIS A 174 -13.18 -2.19 -3.64
CA HIS A 174 -13.61 -2.09 -5.03
C HIS A 174 -14.40 -0.80 -5.27
N GLU A 175 -15.39 -0.53 -4.42
CA GLU A 175 -16.21 0.69 -4.52
C GLU A 175 -15.38 1.97 -4.44
N LEU A 176 -14.41 2.04 -3.53
CA LEU A 176 -13.56 3.23 -3.36
C LEU A 176 -12.68 3.47 -4.60
N THR A 177 -12.18 2.40 -5.20
CA THR A 177 -11.41 2.46 -6.46
C THR A 177 -12.28 2.97 -7.62
N GLU A 178 -13.50 2.47 -7.76
CA GLU A 178 -14.45 2.96 -8.76
C GLU A 178 -14.84 4.42 -8.53
N LEU A 179 -15.10 4.80 -7.27
CA LEU A 179 -15.45 6.16 -6.91
C LEU A 179 -14.31 7.13 -7.23
N HIS A 180 -13.07 6.80 -6.87
CA HIS A 180 -11.89 7.59 -7.24
C HIS A 180 -11.83 7.84 -8.75
N LYS A 181 -11.99 6.79 -9.56
CA LYS A 181 -11.99 6.91 -11.03
C LYS A 181 -13.09 7.83 -11.55
N ARG A 182 -14.27 7.82 -10.94
CA ARG A 182 -15.40 8.69 -11.32
C ARG A 182 -15.17 10.15 -10.91
N ILE A 183 -14.51 10.38 -9.77
CA ILE A 183 -14.24 11.73 -9.24
C ILE A 183 -13.05 12.37 -9.97
N GLY A 184 -12.03 11.58 -10.31
CA GLY A 184 -10.78 12.06 -10.91
C GLY A 184 -9.93 12.93 -9.98
N ALA A 185 -10.13 12.81 -8.67
CA ALA A 185 -9.36 13.54 -7.67
C ALA A 185 -7.94 12.97 -7.54
N THR A 186 -6.98 13.78 -7.11
CA THR A 186 -5.67 13.28 -6.68
C THR A 186 -5.81 12.75 -5.25
N SER A 187 -5.27 11.56 -4.97
CA SER A 187 -5.49 10.87 -3.70
C SER A 187 -4.20 10.37 -3.08
N ILE A 188 -4.01 10.61 -1.77
CA ILE A 188 -3.05 9.86 -0.94
C ILE A 188 -3.82 8.97 0.02
N TYR A 189 -3.52 7.68 -0.03
CA TYR A 189 -4.10 6.67 0.83
C TYR A 189 -3.06 6.12 1.80
N VAL A 190 -3.34 6.12 3.10
CA VAL A 190 -2.45 5.55 4.11
C VAL A 190 -3.04 4.25 4.61
N THR A 191 -2.26 3.19 4.59
CA THR A 191 -2.64 1.89 5.14
C THR A 191 -1.44 1.09 5.63
N HIS A 192 -1.73 0.05 6.39
CA HIS A 192 -0.81 -1.04 6.69
C HIS A 192 -1.21 -2.35 5.99
N ASP A 193 -2.36 -2.38 5.30
CA ASP A 193 -2.86 -3.53 4.57
C ASP A 193 -2.29 -3.56 3.15
N GLN A 194 -1.51 -4.61 2.87
CA GLN A 194 -0.85 -4.79 1.58
C GLN A 194 -1.85 -5.06 0.45
N ALA A 195 -2.95 -5.77 0.73
CA ALA A 195 -3.96 -6.07 -0.28
C ALA A 195 -4.70 -4.81 -0.73
N GLU A 196 -4.91 -3.85 0.19
CA GLU A 196 -5.42 -2.53 -0.16
C GLU A 196 -4.46 -1.78 -1.09
N ALA A 197 -3.19 -1.67 -0.71
CA ALA A 197 -2.19 -0.98 -1.51
C ALA A 197 -2.05 -1.60 -2.92
N MET A 198 -2.05 -2.93 -3.00
CA MET A 198 -1.87 -3.65 -4.26
C MET A 198 -3.06 -3.52 -5.21
N ALA A 199 -4.29 -3.49 -4.69
CA ALA A 199 -5.48 -3.52 -5.54
C ALA A 199 -5.99 -2.13 -5.96
N MET A 200 -5.62 -1.08 -5.22
CA MET A 200 -6.19 0.25 -5.40
C MET A 200 -5.27 1.26 -6.06
N SER A 201 -3.95 1.10 -5.90
CA SER A 201 -3.01 2.19 -6.16
C SER A 201 -2.48 2.18 -7.58
N ASP A 202 -2.30 3.38 -8.13
CA ASP A 202 -1.48 3.56 -9.32
C ASP A 202 0.01 3.40 -8.95
N ARG A 203 0.40 3.98 -7.81
CA ARG A 203 1.74 3.86 -7.22
C ARG A 203 1.69 3.66 -5.71
N ILE A 204 2.67 2.92 -5.19
CA ILE A 204 2.86 2.71 -3.75
C ILE A 204 4.20 3.32 -3.34
N VAL A 205 4.18 4.04 -2.22
CA VAL A 205 5.35 4.53 -1.50
C VAL A 205 5.57 3.63 -0.30
N VAL A 206 6.59 2.79 -0.35
CA VAL A 206 6.97 1.89 0.75
C VAL A 206 7.83 2.67 1.74
N MET A 207 7.38 2.76 2.99
CA MET A 207 8.08 3.44 4.08
C MET A 207 8.56 2.48 5.15
N ASN A 208 9.79 2.68 5.62
CA ASN A 208 10.36 1.98 6.76
C ASN A 208 11.16 2.95 7.62
N ALA A 209 10.97 2.91 8.95
CA ALA A 209 11.72 3.71 9.92
C ALA A 209 11.89 5.21 9.51
N GLY A 210 10.81 5.85 9.06
CA GLY A 210 10.81 7.27 8.68
C GLY A 210 11.45 7.58 7.34
N ARG A 211 11.78 6.56 6.51
CA ARG A 211 12.37 6.70 5.18
C ARG A 211 11.45 6.12 4.12
N VAL A 212 11.48 6.71 2.94
CA VAL A 212 11.00 6.03 1.72
C VAL A 212 12.05 4.99 1.33
N VAL A 213 11.64 3.73 1.23
CA VAL A 213 12.48 2.63 0.78
C VAL A 213 12.38 2.50 -0.72
N GLU A 214 11.16 2.47 -1.25
CA GLU A 214 10.92 2.24 -2.67
C GLU A 214 9.61 2.88 -3.10
N ILE A 215 9.55 3.31 -4.36
CA ILE A 215 8.35 3.85 -5.00
C ILE A 215 8.20 3.17 -6.35
N GLY A 216 7.01 2.66 -6.64
CA GLY A 216 6.72 2.01 -7.91
C GLY A 216 5.26 1.64 -8.04
N THR A 217 4.88 1.08 -9.18
CA THR A 217 3.55 0.49 -9.34
C THR A 217 3.41 -0.77 -8.47
N PRO A 218 2.18 -1.19 -8.11
CA PRO A 218 1.96 -2.44 -7.40
C PRO A 218 2.65 -3.65 -8.05
N LEU A 219 2.59 -3.74 -9.39
CA LEU A 219 3.17 -4.86 -10.13
C LEU A 219 4.70 -4.85 -10.07
N GLU A 220 5.34 -3.69 -10.24
CA GLU A 220 6.80 -3.56 -10.16
C GLU A 220 7.31 -3.93 -8.77
N LEU A 221 6.73 -3.35 -7.71
CA LEU A 221 7.16 -3.60 -6.34
C LEU A 221 6.88 -5.04 -5.89
N TYR A 222 5.85 -5.68 -6.43
CA TYR A 222 5.57 -7.08 -6.15
C TYR A 222 6.52 -7.99 -6.94
N ARG A 223 6.63 -7.80 -8.26
CA ARG A 223 7.37 -8.74 -9.12
C ARG A 223 8.86 -8.53 -9.01
N ALA A 224 9.34 -7.29 -9.19
CA ALA A 224 10.76 -6.94 -9.25
C ALA A 224 11.12 -5.87 -8.19
N PRO A 225 11.00 -6.17 -6.88
CA PRO A 225 11.43 -5.26 -5.83
C PRO A 225 12.95 -5.08 -5.88
N LYS A 226 13.42 -3.85 -5.68
CA LYS A 226 14.87 -3.55 -5.62
C LYS A 226 15.47 -3.82 -4.25
N HIS A 227 14.68 -3.60 -3.20
CA HIS A 227 15.15 -3.70 -1.83
C HIS A 227 14.62 -4.96 -1.12
N ALA A 228 15.47 -5.57 -0.29
CA ALA A 228 15.12 -6.78 0.46
C ALA A 228 13.93 -6.52 1.41
N PHE A 229 13.86 -5.33 1.98
CA PHE A 229 12.73 -4.91 2.80
C PHE A 229 11.43 -4.91 1.99
N THR A 230 11.39 -4.28 0.81
CA THR A 230 10.20 -4.27 -0.06
C THR A 230 9.79 -5.70 -0.44
N ALA A 231 10.77 -6.52 -0.83
CA ALA A 231 10.55 -7.91 -1.23
C ALA A 231 9.94 -8.77 -0.11
N GLY A 232 10.45 -8.63 1.12
CA GLY A 232 9.93 -9.36 2.29
C GLY A 232 8.68 -8.75 2.91
N PHE A 233 8.45 -7.45 2.70
CA PHE A 233 7.29 -6.75 3.25
C PHE A 233 6.05 -6.91 2.37
N LEU A 234 6.17 -6.92 1.05
CA LEU A 234 5.02 -7.02 0.13
C LEU A 234 4.74 -8.48 -0.22
N GLY A 235 3.94 -9.18 0.58
CA GLY A 235 3.63 -10.60 0.38
C GLY A 235 4.75 -11.55 0.82
N GLN A 236 4.57 -12.85 0.55
CA GLN A 236 5.60 -13.84 0.87
C GLN A 236 6.69 -13.86 -0.21
N THR A 237 7.95 -14.03 0.22
CA THR A 237 9.14 -14.06 -0.65
C THR A 237 10.17 -15.00 -0.05
N ASN A 238 10.92 -15.67 -0.92
CA ASN A 238 12.17 -16.33 -0.57
C ASN A 238 13.33 -15.39 -0.89
N LEU A 239 14.10 -15.03 0.12
CA LEU A 239 15.35 -14.30 -0.03
C LEU A 239 16.50 -15.32 0.03
N LEU A 240 17.18 -15.54 -1.09
CA LEU A 240 18.17 -16.61 -1.22
C LEU A 240 19.56 -16.02 -1.50
N PRO A 241 20.61 -16.46 -0.79
CA PRO A 241 21.97 -16.09 -1.14
C PRO A 241 22.41 -16.85 -2.40
N VAL A 242 23.07 -16.15 -3.32
CA VAL A 242 23.61 -16.75 -4.54
C VAL A 242 25.04 -16.32 -4.80
N LYS A 243 25.76 -17.14 -5.57
CA LYS A 243 27.06 -16.75 -6.14
C LYS A 243 26.89 -16.41 -7.61
N THR A 244 27.43 -15.27 -8.01
CA THR A 244 27.37 -14.73 -9.37
C THR A 244 28.78 -14.53 -9.92
N ASP A 245 28.96 -14.69 -11.22
CA ASP A 245 30.24 -14.62 -11.91
C ASP A 245 30.35 -13.44 -12.90
N GLY A 246 29.43 -12.46 -12.81
CA GLY A 246 29.34 -11.34 -13.74
C GLY A 246 28.42 -11.59 -14.92
N THR A 247 27.82 -12.78 -15.02
CA THR A 247 26.80 -13.12 -16.03
C THR A 247 25.38 -12.90 -15.50
N GLU A 248 24.38 -13.24 -16.32
CA GLU A 248 22.96 -13.29 -15.95
C GLU A 248 22.59 -14.65 -15.33
N GLU A 249 23.58 -15.42 -14.86
CA GLU A 249 23.38 -16.68 -14.15
C GLU A 249 23.87 -16.59 -12.71
N ALA A 250 23.19 -17.32 -11.83
CA ALA A 250 23.59 -17.44 -10.44
C ALA A 250 23.51 -18.89 -9.97
N CYS A 251 24.45 -19.27 -9.11
CA CYS A 251 24.45 -20.57 -8.45
C CYS A 251 23.84 -20.46 -7.05
N LEU A 252 22.76 -21.22 -6.83
CA LEU A 252 22.14 -21.41 -5.53
C LEU A 252 23.05 -22.23 -4.59
N PRO A 253 22.83 -22.20 -3.26
CA PRO A 253 23.67 -22.88 -2.28
C PRO A 253 23.78 -24.40 -2.47
N TRP A 254 22.79 -25.02 -3.11
CA TRP A 254 22.76 -26.45 -3.43
C TRP A 254 23.22 -26.79 -4.86
N GLY A 255 23.81 -25.83 -5.58
CA GLY A 255 24.42 -26.06 -6.89
C GLY A 255 23.50 -25.90 -8.11
N GLN A 256 22.23 -25.53 -7.91
CA GLN A 256 21.30 -25.26 -9.01
C GLN A 256 21.58 -23.89 -9.64
N LEU A 257 21.62 -23.84 -10.98
CA LEU A 257 21.73 -22.59 -11.73
C LEU A 257 20.35 -21.97 -11.94
N VAL A 258 20.29 -20.64 -11.86
CA VAL A 258 19.10 -19.82 -12.12
C VAL A 258 19.48 -18.61 -12.96
N THR A 259 18.53 -18.11 -13.74
CA THR A 259 18.70 -16.92 -14.58
C THR A 259 18.27 -15.67 -13.83
N LEU A 260 19.14 -14.69 -13.75
CA LEU A 260 18.93 -13.38 -13.13
C LEU A 260 18.29 -12.40 -14.13
N ASP A 261 17.58 -11.40 -13.62
CA ASP A 261 17.10 -10.24 -14.38
C ASP A 261 18.15 -9.13 -14.54
N GLY A 262 19.38 -9.36 -14.07
CA GLY A 262 20.50 -8.43 -14.13
C GLY A 262 21.84 -9.12 -13.92
N ARG A 263 22.92 -8.35 -13.91
CA ARG A 263 24.30 -8.85 -13.75
C ARG A 263 24.87 -8.41 -12.41
N ALA A 264 25.45 -9.37 -11.69
CA ALA A 264 26.25 -9.12 -10.49
C ALA A 264 27.52 -9.98 -10.50
N ALA A 265 28.52 -9.55 -9.74
CA ALA A 265 29.73 -10.32 -9.53
C ALA A 265 29.94 -10.55 -8.02
N GLY A 266 30.17 -11.80 -7.63
CA GLY A 266 30.39 -12.19 -6.24
C GLY A 266 29.11 -12.62 -5.50
N PRO A 267 29.13 -12.60 -4.15
CA PRO A 267 27.96 -12.93 -3.33
C PRO A 267 26.84 -11.90 -3.53
N ALA A 268 25.65 -12.38 -3.85
CA ALA A 268 24.46 -11.55 -4.01
C ALA A 268 23.25 -12.18 -3.32
N GLN A 269 22.15 -11.43 -3.25
CA GLN A 269 20.87 -11.91 -2.75
C GLN A 269 19.82 -11.78 -3.85
N ILE A 270 18.98 -12.80 -4.00
CA ILE A 270 17.86 -12.78 -4.93
C ILE A 270 16.54 -12.87 -4.17
N SER A 271 15.49 -12.35 -4.81
CA SER A 271 14.10 -12.48 -4.40
C SER A 271 13.36 -13.42 -5.35
N VAL A 272 12.70 -14.43 -4.79
CA VAL A 272 11.84 -15.35 -5.56
C VAL A 272 10.49 -15.50 -4.87
N ARG A 273 9.42 -15.21 -5.62
CA ARG A 273 8.04 -15.40 -5.14
C ARG A 273 7.70 -16.89 -5.00
N PRO A 274 7.06 -17.32 -3.91
CA PRO A 274 6.68 -18.72 -3.72
C PRO A 274 5.87 -19.32 -4.88
N GLU A 275 5.00 -18.52 -5.53
CA GLU A 275 4.20 -18.93 -6.68
C GLU A 275 4.98 -19.04 -7.99
N ASN A 276 6.23 -18.53 -8.04
CA ASN A 276 7.12 -18.68 -9.18
C ASN A 276 8.01 -19.93 -9.07
N ILE A 277 7.86 -20.72 -8.00
CA ILE A 277 8.65 -21.93 -7.77
C ILE A 277 7.77 -23.14 -8.06
N VAL A 278 8.28 -24.06 -8.88
CA VAL A 278 7.57 -25.30 -9.20
C VAL A 278 8.09 -26.42 -8.30
N ILE A 279 7.16 -27.12 -7.64
CA ILE A 279 7.43 -28.29 -6.80
C ILE A 279 6.80 -29.53 -7.42
N ALA A 280 7.55 -30.63 -7.43
CA ALA A 280 7.05 -31.95 -7.83
C ALA A 280 7.64 -33.05 -6.95
N ALA A 281 6.84 -34.07 -6.64
CA ALA A 281 7.31 -35.24 -5.92
C ALA A 281 8.41 -35.96 -6.74
N ASP A 282 9.58 -36.14 -6.14
CA ASP A 282 10.72 -36.79 -6.77
C ASP A 282 11.60 -37.44 -5.70
N ALA A 283 11.69 -38.77 -5.73
CA ALA A 283 12.50 -39.53 -4.78
C ALA A 283 14.01 -39.18 -4.86
N LYS A 284 14.47 -38.66 -6.00
CA LYS A 284 15.85 -38.19 -6.21
C LYS A 284 16.00 -36.68 -6.02
N GLY A 285 14.91 -35.98 -5.73
CA GLY A 285 14.89 -34.54 -5.49
C GLY A 285 15.80 -34.13 -4.34
N ALA A 286 16.39 -32.95 -4.47
CA ALA A 286 17.30 -32.38 -3.47
C ALA A 286 16.55 -31.81 -2.24
N GLY A 287 15.26 -31.53 -2.37
CA GLY A 287 14.45 -30.95 -1.31
C GLY A 287 13.65 -31.98 -0.52
N THR A 288 13.39 -31.67 0.75
CA THR A 288 12.47 -32.44 1.61
C THR A 288 11.36 -31.53 2.12
N VAL A 289 10.10 -31.95 1.99
CA VAL A 289 8.96 -31.18 2.52
C VAL A 289 8.99 -31.24 4.04
N SER A 290 9.14 -30.10 4.72
CA SER A 290 9.11 -30.00 6.18
C SER A 290 7.74 -29.53 6.71
N ALA A 291 6.97 -28.79 5.90
CA ALA A 291 5.60 -28.43 6.24
C ALA A 291 4.73 -28.29 4.98
N VAL A 292 3.43 -28.54 5.14
CA VAL A 292 2.40 -28.27 4.13
C VAL A 292 1.17 -27.67 4.80
N SER A 293 0.63 -26.61 4.21
CA SER A 293 -0.60 -25.96 4.66
C SER A 293 -1.55 -25.78 3.48
N PHE A 294 -2.70 -26.45 3.53
CA PHE A 294 -3.75 -26.27 2.53
C PHE A 294 -4.61 -25.06 2.89
N MET A 295 -4.71 -24.11 1.95
CA MET A 295 -5.39 -22.83 2.15
C MET A 295 -6.60 -22.66 1.22
N GLY A 296 -7.11 -23.75 0.63
CA GLY A 296 -8.23 -23.71 -0.32
C GLY A 296 -7.73 -23.72 -1.77
N PRO A 297 -7.70 -22.58 -2.49
CA PRO A 297 -7.20 -22.53 -3.87
C PRO A 297 -5.69 -22.78 -3.98
N ASN A 298 -4.98 -22.76 -2.86
CA ASN A 298 -3.52 -22.81 -2.79
C ASN A 298 -3.04 -23.79 -1.72
N ALA A 299 -1.90 -24.42 -1.95
CA ALA A 299 -1.13 -25.16 -0.96
C ALA A 299 0.22 -24.50 -0.75
N LEU A 300 0.52 -24.09 0.47
CA LEU A 300 1.80 -23.52 0.87
C LEU A 300 2.69 -24.63 1.41
N TYR A 301 3.81 -24.87 0.74
CA TYR A 301 4.84 -25.82 1.12
C TYR A 301 6.03 -25.10 1.71
N THR A 302 6.65 -25.72 2.72
CA THR A 302 7.98 -25.38 3.19
C THR A 302 8.90 -26.56 2.87
N VAL A 303 9.98 -26.28 2.13
CA VAL A 303 10.93 -27.28 1.64
C VAL A 303 12.32 -26.95 2.16
N GLU A 304 13.00 -27.92 2.72
CA GLU A 304 14.40 -27.83 3.14
C GLU A 304 15.31 -28.35 2.04
N ILE A 305 16.29 -27.53 1.63
CA ILE A 305 17.35 -27.92 0.68
C ILE A 305 18.71 -27.56 1.29
N GLY A 306 19.45 -28.56 1.75
CA GLY A 306 20.71 -28.33 2.45
C GLY A 306 20.48 -27.59 3.77
N LYS A 307 20.93 -26.32 3.85
CA LYS A 307 20.72 -25.44 5.03
C LYS A 307 19.62 -24.40 4.82
N GLU A 308 19.07 -24.30 3.62
CA GLU A 308 18.11 -23.28 3.25
C GLU A 308 16.68 -23.80 3.38
N GLN A 309 15.76 -22.90 3.73
CA GLN A 309 14.33 -23.18 3.79
C GLN A 309 13.60 -22.33 2.75
N ILE A 310 12.80 -22.99 1.90
CA ILE A 310 12.10 -22.36 0.78
C ILE A 310 10.60 -22.54 0.94
N ARG A 311 9.85 -21.47 0.78
CA ARG A 311 8.39 -21.45 0.71
C ARG A 311 7.94 -21.52 -0.73
N ILE A 312 7.00 -22.40 -1.04
CA ILE A 312 6.47 -22.62 -2.39
C ILE A 312 4.95 -22.58 -2.32
N ASN A 313 4.32 -21.79 -3.18
CA ASN A 313 2.86 -21.68 -3.24
C ASN A 313 2.36 -22.35 -4.51
N GLN A 314 1.70 -23.50 -4.37
CA GLN A 314 1.12 -24.25 -5.48
C GLN A 314 -0.38 -24.00 -5.57
N SER A 315 -0.82 -23.38 -6.67
CA SER A 315 -2.24 -23.20 -6.94
C SER A 315 -2.88 -24.48 -7.49
N GLY A 316 -4.13 -24.74 -7.08
CA GLY A 316 -4.96 -25.81 -7.64
C GLY A 316 -4.48 -27.23 -7.34
N ALA A 317 -3.77 -27.44 -6.22
CA ALA A 317 -3.29 -28.76 -5.83
C ALA A 317 -4.45 -29.76 -5.61
N VAL A 318 -4.53 -30.78 -6.48
CA VAL A 318 -5.54 -31.86 -6.38
C VAL A 318 -5.15 -32.88 -5.31
N CYS A 319 -3.84 -33.08 -5.10
CA CYS A 319 -3.29 -33.94 -4.06
C CYS A 319 -2.07 -33.25 -3.45
N LEU A 320 -1.92 -33.37 -2.13
CA LEU A 320 -0.82 -32.76 -1.40
C LEU A 320 0.38 -33.69 -1.34
N ILE A 321 1.58 -33.13 -1.52
CA ILE A 321 2.82 -33.84 -1.20
C ILE A 321 2.99 -33.90 0.32
N ASN A 322 3.20 -35.10 0.85
CA ASN A 322 3.29 -35.32 2.30
C ASN A 322 4.60 -34.78 2.88
N VAL A 323 4.54 -34.34 4.14
CA VAL A 323 5.74 -34.01 4.95
C VAL A 323 6.69 -35.22 4.97
N GLY A 324 7.99 -34.95 4.86
CA GLY A 324 9.05 -35.95 4.76
C GLY A 324 9.30 -36.49 3.34
N SER A 325 8.44 -36.16 2.37
CA SER A 325 8.65 -36.56 0.97
C SER A 325 9.80 -35.78 0.34
N ARG A 326 10.58 -36.47 -0.50
CA ARG A 326 11.56 -35.80 -1.37
C ARG A 326 10.89 -35.17 -2.58
N VAL A 327 11.37 -33.99 -2.95
CA VAL A 327 10.82 -33.14 -4.01
C VAL A 327 11.90 -32.51 -4.87
N SER A 328 11.59 -32.34 -6.14
CA SER A 328 12.35 -31.46 -7.04
C SER A 328 11.76 -30.06 -6.96
N VAL A 329 12.64 -29.07 -7.05
CA VAL A 329 12.30 -27.64 -7.00
C VAL A 329 12.91 -26.96 -8.22
N GLN A 330 12.07 -26.25 -8.99
CA GLN A 330 12.49 -25.57 -10.22
C GLN A 330 12.13 -24.10 -10.19
N PHE A 331 12.98 -23.29 -10.79
CA PHE A 331 12.84 -21.84 -10.96
C PHE A 331 12.72 -21.55 -12.46
N PRO A 332 11.53 -21.73 -13.07
CA PRO A 332 11.37 -21.71 -14.52
C PRO A 332 11.49 -20.31 -15.16
N GLY A 333 11.54 -19.25 -14.37
CA GLY A 333 11.59 -17.86 -14.85
C GLY A 333 12.79 -17.10 -14.29
N LEU A 334 12.88 -15.82 -14.67
CA LEU A 334 13.86 -14.90 -14.12
C LEU A 334 13.67 -14.76 -12.60
N VAL A 335 14.78 -14.80 -11.87
CA VAL A 335 14.83 -14.47 -10.45
C VAL A 335 15.37 -13.05 -10.29
N HIS A 336 14.84 -12.33 -9.31
CA HIS A 336 15.11 -10.90 -9.19
C HIS A 336 16.33 -10.66 -8.30
N LEU A 337 17.34 -9.99 -8.85
CA LEU A 337 18.51 -9.55 -8.09
C LEU A 337 18.16 -8.34 -7.22
N LEU A 338 18.57 -8.36 -5.96
CA LEU A 338 18.38 -7.23 -5.03
C LEU A 338 19.59 -6.29 -5.04
N ASP A 339 19.33 -5.00 -4.93
CA ASP A 339 20.36 -3.94 -4.89
C ASP A 339 21.07 -3.89 -3.53
N ASP A 340 20.39 -4.35 -2.48
CA ASP A 340 20.94 -4.37 -1.12
C ASP A 340 21.96 -5.52 -0.96
N GLN A 341 23.06 -5.25 -0.26
CA GLN A 341 23.93 -6.34 0.19
C GLN A 341 23.15 -7.30 1.10
N PRO A 342 23.47 -8.62 1.08
CA PRO A 342 22.71 -9.62 1.82
C PRO A 342 22.51 -9.17 3.26
N VAL A 343 21.25 -9.05 3.66
CA VAL A 343 20.88 -8.74 5.04
C VAL A 343 21.49 -9.86 5.90
N LYS A 344 22.54 -9.55 6.66
CA LYS A 344 22.93 -10.41 7.77
C LYS A 344 21.71 -10.46 8.68
N GLU A 345 21.07 -11.64 8.80
CA GLU A 345 20.01 -11.85 9.77
C GLU A 345 20.46 -11.23 11.10
N ALA A 346 19.64 -10.30 11.63
CA ALA A 346 19.85 -9.79 12.96
C ALA A 346 19.74 -10.97 13.92
N ALA A 347 20.84 -11.25 14.62
CA ALA A 347 20.93 -12.30 15.64
C ALA A 347 19.98 -12.07 16.80
#